data_AF-A0A951DQH3-F1
#
_entry.id   AF-A0A951DQH3-F1
#
_cell.length_a   1.000
_cell.length_b   1.000
_cell.length_c   1.000
_cell.angle_alpha   90.00
_cell.angle_beta   90.00
_cell.angle_gamma   90.00
#
_symmetry.space_group_name_H-M   'P 1'
#
loop_
_entity.id
_entity.type
_entity.pdbx_description
1 polymer ?
#
loop_
_entity_poly.entity_id
_entity_poly.type
_entity_poly.pdbx_seq_one_letter_code
_entity_poly.pdbx_strand_id
1 'polypeptide(L)' 'AGYHLNKRHWNTIELDSSVPDAELAAWIEESYDLVVDSLPRAQREALR' A
#
# COMPACT_ATOMS: atom_id res chain seq x y z
N ALA A 1 -0.64 -2.60 13.72
CA ALA A 1 -1.71 -1.58 13.61
C ALA A 1 -1.09 -0.26 13.17
N GLY A 2 -1.70 0.50 12.24
CA GLY A 2 -1.13 1.75 11.72
C GLY A 2 -0.92 2.82 12.79
N TYR A 3 0.31 3.32 12.88
CA TYR A 3 0.71 4.45 13.70
C TYR A 3 0.16 5.76 13.13
N HIS A 4 -0.57 6.52 13.94
CA HIS A 4 -1.25 7.79 13.57
C HIS A 4 -2.21 7.74 12.35
N LEU A 5 -2.46 6.56 11.78
CA LEU A 5 -3.35 6.35 10.65
C LEU A 5 -4.58 5.52 11.04
N ASN A 6 -5.54 5.45 10.12
CA ASN A 6 -6.73 4.61 10.29
C ASN A 6 -6.34 3.13 10.30
N LYS A 7 -6.41 2.51 11.47
CA LYS A 7 -5.99 1.12 11.73
C LYS A 7 -6.82 0.07 11.00
N ARG A 8 -7.98 0.45 10.43
CA ARG A 8 -8.77 -0.42 9.55
C ARG A 8 -8.10 -0.64 8.19
N HIS A 9 -7.34 0.35 7.72
CA HIS A 9 -6.77 0.36 6.36
C HIS A 9 -5.25 0.39 6.35
N TRP A 10 -4.63 0.91 7.41
CA TRP A 10 -3.18 1.14 7.45
C TRP A 10 -2.51 0.28 8.51
N ASN A 11 -1.41 -0.34 8.10
CA ASN A 11 -0.44 -1.01 8.95
C ASN A 11 0.88 -0.23 8.95
N THR A 12 1.60 -0.29 10.06
CA THR A 12 2.99 0.19 10.14
C THR A 12 3.87 -1.03 10.15
N ILE A 13 4.90 -1.01 9.31
CA ILE A 13 5.87 -2.09 9.15
C ILE A 13 7.22 -1.50 9.53
N GLU A 14 7.93 -2.16 10.43
CA GLU A 14 9.31 -1.82 10.78
C GLU A 14 10.26 -2.45 9.75
N LEU A 15 11.18 -1.65 9.20
CA LEU A 15 12.16 -2.11 8.20
C LEU A 15 13.45 -2.55 8.90
N ASP A 16 13.35 -3.58 9.73
CA ASP A 16 14.44 -4.13 10.54
C ASP A 16 15.10 -5.38 9.90
N SER A 17 14.83 -5.62 8.61
CA SER A 17 15.23 -6.82 7.86
C SER A 17 14.55 -8.13 8.29
N SER A 18 13.51 -8.09 9.13
CA SER A 18 12.71 -9.28 9.47
C SER A 18 11.83 -9.78 8.31
N VAL A 19 11.54 -8.89 7.35
CA VAL A 19 10.78 -9.19 6.14
C VAL A 19 11.71 -9.10 4.91
N PRO A 20 11.71 -10.10 4.01
CA PRO A 20 12.49 -10.04 2.78
C PRO A 20 12.09 -8.87 1.87
N ASP A 21 13.07 -8.26 1.20
CA ASP A 21 12.85 -7.14 0.28
C ASP A 21 11.82 -7.43 -0.82
N ALA A 22 11.81 -8.67 -1.34
CA ALA A 22 10.86 -9.08 -2.37
C ALA A 22 9.41 -9.04 -1.86
N GLU A 23 9.19 -9.41 -0.60
CA GLU A 23 7.88 -9.38 0.04
C GLU A 23 7.44 -7.94 0.30
N LEU A 24 8.36 -7.09 0.77
CA LEU A 24 8.11 -5.65 0.93
C LEU A 24 7.73 -4.99 -0.40
N ALA A 25 8.43 -5.34 -1.49
CA ALA A 25 8.11 -4.83 -2.82
C ALA A 25 6.71 -5.25 -3.28
N ALA A 26 6.34 -6.52 -3.07
CA ALA A 26 5.00 -7.01 -3.37
C ALA A 26 3.91 -6.26 -2.58
N TRP A 27 4.12 -6.05 -1.27
CA TRP A 27 3.15 -5.31 -0.45
C TRP A 27 3.01 -3.83 -0.85
N ILE A 28 4.09 -3.21 -1.34
CA ILE A 28 4.04 -1.86 -1.89
C ILE A 28 3.18 -1.81 -3.15
N GLU A 29 3.37 -2.77 -4.07
CA GLU A 29 2.57 -2.89 -5.30
C GLU A 29 1.09 -3.13 -4.99
N GLU A 30 0.79 -4.11 -4.12
CA GLU A 30 -0.60 -4.39 -3.70
C GLU A 30 -1.26 -3.18 -3.03
N SER A 31 -0.52 -2.45 -2.19
CA SER A 31 -1.04 -1.25 -1.52
C SER A 31 -1.32 -0.12 -2.53
N TYR A 32 -0.45 0.03 -3.54
CA TYR A 32 -0.66 0.99 -4.62
C TYR A 32 -1.90 0.65 -5.44
N ASP A 33 -2.06 -0.61 -5.84
CA ASP A 33 -3.22 -1.08 -6.61
C ASP A 33 -4.53 -0.84 -5.85
N LEU A 34 -4.58 -1.13 -4.55
CA LEU A 34 -5.74 -0.86 -3.70
C LEU A 34 -6.14 0.62 -3.71
N VAL A 35 -5.16 1.53 -3.68
CA VAL A 35 -5.42 2.97 -3.76
C VAL A 35 -5.93 3.34 -5.14
N VAL A 36 -5.25 2.90 -6.22
CA VAL A 36 -5.62 3.22 -7.61
C VAL A 36 -7.03 2.71 -7.95
N ASP A 37 -7.40 1.52 -7.49
CA ASP A 37 -8.73 0.95 -7.71
C ASP A 37 -9.83 1.72 -6.99
N SER A 38 -9.52 2.35 -5.85
CA SER A 38 -10.45 3.21 -5.11
C SER A 38 -10.71 4.56 -5.77
N LEU A 39 -9.89 4.97 -6.75
CA LEU A 39 -10.01 6.27 -7.40
C LEU A 39 -11.20 6.33 -8.39
N PRO A 40 -11.76 7.53 -8.61
CA PRO A 40 -12.65 7.80 -9.74
C PRO A 40 -12.04 7.37 -11.08
N ARG A 41 -12.89 6.88 -12.00
CA ARG A 41 -12.47 6.35 -13.32
C ARG A 41 -11.51 7.28 -14.06
N ALA A 42 -11.81 8.58 -14.11
CA ALA A 42 -11.00 9.56 -14.82
C ALA A 42 -9.57 9.67 -14.26
N GLN A 43 -9.40 9.52 -12.94
CA GLN A 43 -8.08 9.55 -12.31
C GLN A 43 -7.33 8.23 -12.51
N ARG A 44 -8.04 7.09 -12.41
CA ARG A 44 -7.44 5.78 -12.68
C ARG A 44 -6.96 5.64 -14.12
N GLU A 45 -7.69 6.18 -15.10
CA GLU A 45 -7.28 6.18 -16.52
C GLU A 45 -6.02 7.00 -16.79
N ALA A 46 -5.73 8.02 -15.97
CA ALA A 46 -4.51 8.82 -16.12
C ALA A 46 -3.26 8.16 -15.49
N LEU A 47 -3.46 7.11 -14.69
CA LEU A 47 -2.39 6.37 -13.98
C LEU A 47 -2.08 5.01 -14.63
N ARG A 48 -2.87 4.61 -15.63
CA ARG A 48 -2.63 3.42 -16.47
C ARG A 48 -1.85 3.79 -17.72
#